data_AF-A0A958DMU5-F1
#
_entry.id   AF-A0A958DMU5-F1
#
_cell.length_a   1.000
_cell.length_b   1.000
_cell.length_c   1.000
_cell.angle_alpha   90.00
_cell.angle_beta   90.00
_cell.angle_gamma   90.00
#
_symmetry.space_group_name_H-M   'P 1'
#
loop_
_entity.id
_entity.type
_entity.pdbx_description
1 polymer ?
#
loop_
_entity_poly.entity_id
_entity_poly.type
_entity_poly.pdbx_seq_one_letter_code
_entity_poly.pdbx_strand_id
1 'polypeptide(L)'
;QPKILAMQQRNHLEYSGACGGFIDWFGYPFVRGRLFQDIEKDDGQYDQPCGLFWASGACIFLRKTAIDAVGVFDEDFMMHMEEIDLCWRLRLNGWDIGAFPASKIWHHVGGTLNKDNPRKMYWNYRNNLFLLMKNLSRKNLLIRIPMRMPLDFLALAVETAKGRLGNSAAILRAYKWVFSHLGLILRKRREVQRSRTVSDETIFERVYSGSIVFEYFVLGKRKFSDLRAADPLLAKNLKPFEIKYSRNITGATLSNER
;
A
#
# COMPACT_ATOMS: atom_id res chain seq x y z
N GLN A 1 8.00 -8.44 -4.07
CA GLN A 1 7.74 -8.10 -5.49
C GLN A 1 9.05 -7.87 -6.24
N PRO A 2 9.09 -8.09 -7.56
CA PRO A 2 10.17 -7.59 -8.42
C PRO A 2 10.13 -6.05 -8.54
N LYS A 3 11.13 -5.48 -9.22
CA LYS A 3 11.03 -4.13 -9.79
C LYS A 3 10.03 -4.16 -10.95
N ILE A 4 9.07 -3.23 -10.96
CA ILE A 4 8.04 -3.14 -11.99
C ILE A 4 8.29 -1.91 -12.85
N LEU A 5 8.46 -2.13 -14.16
CA LEU A 5 8.72 -1.11 -15.16
C LEU A 5 7.49 -0.88 -16.03
N ALA A 6 7.31 0.36 -16.50
CA ALA A 6 6.20 0.68 -17.40
C ALA A 6 6.45 0.04 -18.77
N MET A 7 5.47 -0.69 -19.30
CA MET A 7 5.61 -1.32 -20.62
C MET A 7 5.65 -0.30 -21.77
N GLN A 8 4.88 0.79 -21.65
CA GLN A 8 4.79 1.84 -22.68
C GLN A 8 5.98 2.81 -22.65
N GLN A 9 6.56 3.06 -21.47
CA GLN A 9 7.74 3.90 -21.27
C GLN A 9 8.81 3.10 -20.53
N ARG A 10 9.55 2.26 -21.26
CA ARG A 10 10.43 1.23 -20.69
C ARG A 10 11.57 1.75 -19.80
N ASN A 11 11.88 3.04 -19.87
CA ASN A 11 12.84 3.73 -19.02
C ASN A 11 12.23 4.27 -17.72
N HIS A 12 10.93 4.14 -17.49
CA HIS A 12 10.24 4.60 -16.29
C HIS A 12 9.76 3.45 -15.43
N LEU A 13 9.69 3.71 -14.12
CA LEU A 13 9.04 2.82 -13.17
C LEU A 13 7.53 2.76 -13.42
N GLU A 14 6.89 1.67 -13.02
CA GLU A 14 5.45 1.50 -13.21
C GLU A 14 4.63 2.27 -12.17
N TYR A 15 3.47 2.81 -12.58
CA TYR A 15 2.63 3.68 -11.76
C TYR A 15 2.13 3.04 -10.43
N SER A 16 1.67 1.80 -10.47
CA SER A 16 0.89 1.17 -9.39
C SER A 16 1.75 0.44 -8.36
N GLY A 17 2.97 0.03 -8.72
CA GLY A 17 3.81 -0.85 -7.92
C GLY A 17 5.30 -0.52 -7.92
N ALA A 18 5.83 0.12 -8.97
CA ALA A 18 7.21 0.59 -9.09
C ALA A 18 8.24 -0.32 -8.38
N CYS A 19 8.95 0.23 -7.39
CA CYS A 19 9.92 -0.47 -6.55
C CYS A 19 9.39 -0.74 -5.12
N GLY A 20 8.07 -0.80 -4.97
CA GLY A 20 7.37 -1.24 -3.76
C GLY A 20 6.56 -0.17 -3.03
N GLY A 21 5.60 -0.63 -2.23
CA GLY A 21 4.56 0.20 -1.64
C GLY A 21 4.79 0.59 -0.18
N PHE A 22 4.39 1.81 0.15
CA PHE A 22 4.40 2.42 1.47
C PHE A 22 3.02 3.02 1.79
N ILE A 23 2.80 3.32 3.07
CA ILE A 23 1.61 4.02 3.53
C ILE A 23 2.04 5.10 4.51
N ASP A 24 1.34 6.23 4.49
CA ASP A 24 1.60 7.32 5.44
C ASP A 24 0.74 7.23 6.71
N TRP A 25 0.96 8.15 7.65
CA TRP A 25 0.29 8.15 8.94
C TRP A 25 -1.24 8.26 8.82
N PHE A 26 -1.69 8.97 7.79
CA PHE A 26 -3.10 9.17 7.47
C PHE A 26 -3.71 8.03 6.66
N GLY A 27 -2.91 7.02 6.30
CA GLY A 27 -3.37 5.85 5.55
C GLY A 27 -3.29 6.00 4.04
N TYR A 28 -2.65 7.05 3.50
CA TYR A 28 -2.50 7.22 2.05
C TYR A 28 -1.41 6.29 1.51
N PRO A 29 -1.73 5.40 0.57
CA PRO A 29 -0.72 4.55 -0.05
C PRO A 29 0.06 5.31 -1.13
N PHE A 30 1.36 5.04 -1.20
CA PHE A 30 2.27 5.55 -2.23
C PHE A 30 3.32 4.49 -2.54
N VAL A 31 4.12 4.70 -3.60
CA VAL A 31 5.14 3.72 -4.01
C VAL A 31 6.49 4.39 -4.19
N ARG A 32 7.55 3.64 -3.93
CA ARG A 32 8.92 4.06 -4.21
C ARG A 32 9.15 4.04 -5.71
N GLY A 33 9.31 5.23 -6.30
CA GLY A 33 9.35 5.45 -7.74
C GLY A 33 8.14 6.17 -8.33
N ARG A 34 7.12 6.50 -7.54
CA ARG A 34 6.04 7.41 -7.96
C ARG A 34 5.39 8.13 -6.78
N LEU A 35 5.39 9.45 -6.84
CA LEU A 35 4.57 10.31 -5.98
C LEU A 35 3.44 10.96 -6.80
N PHE A 36 2.20 10.58 -6.49
CA PHE A 36 1.00 11.02 -7.21
C PHE A 36 1.13 10.96 -8.74
N GLN A 37 1.38 12.09 -9.41
CA GLN A 37 1.45 12.19 -10.87
C GLN A 37 2.87 12.03 -11.41
N ASP A 38 3.88 12.19 -10.56
CA ASP A 38 5.29 12.13 -10.93
C ASP A 38 5.78 10.69 -10.83
N ILE A 39 6.12 10.12 -11.97
CA ILE A 39 6.71 8.79 -12.10
C ILE A 39 8.20 8.98 -12.35
N GLU A 40 9.02 8.31 -11.57
CA GLU A 40 10.47 8.40 -11.70
C GLU A 40 10.98 7.52 -12.85
N LYS A 41 11.98 8.04 -13.56
CA LYS A 41 12.81 7.26 -14.48
C LYS A 41 13.61 6.22 -13.68
N ASP A 42 13.81 5.01 -14.22
CA ASP A 42 14.70 4.02 -13.62
C ASP A 42 16.15 4.31 -14.02
N ASP A 43 16.87 5.00 -13.15
CA ASP A 43 18.30 5.32 -13.28
C ASP A 43 19.15 4.42 -12.35
N GLY A 44 18.57 3.32 -11.85
CA GLY A 44 19.23 2.38 -10.92
C GLY A 44 19.13 2.77 -9.44
N GLN A 45 18.42 3.85 -9.11
CA GLN A 45 18.31 4.39 -7.76
C GLN A 45 17.61 3.45 -6.75
N TYR A 46 16.96 2.38 -7.23
CA TYR A 46 16.23 1.40 -6.44
C TYR A 46 16.64 -0.04 -6.73
N ASP A 47 17.91 -0.30 -7.04
CA ASP A 47 18.42 -1.65 -7.33
C ASP A 47 18.69 -2.52 -6.10
N GLN A 48 18.65 -1.93 -4.90
CA GLN A 48 18.86 -2.66 -3.65
C GLN A 48 17.55 -3.22 -3.07
N PRO A 49 17.56 -4.46 -2.54
CA PRO A 49 16.44 -5.02 -1.79
C PRO A 49 16.02 -4.10 -0.64
N CYS A 50 14.71 -3.97 -0.42
CA CYS A 50 14.20 -3.19 0.71
C CYS A 50 12.91 -3.80 1.27
N GLY A 51 12.62 -3.50 2.54
CA GLY A 51 11.32 -3.80 3.13
C GLY A 51 10.25 -2.79 2.71
N LEU A 52 9.03 -3.28 2.50
CA LEU A 52 7.88 -2.53 1.98
C LEU A 52 6.71 -2.59 2.94
N PHE A 53 5.85 -1.58 3.03
CA PHE A 53 4.58 -1.79 3.73
C PHE A 53 3.69 -2.78 2.97
N TRP A 54 3.60 -2.61 1.65
CA TRP A 54 2.80 -3.47 0.79
C TRP A 54 3.50 -3.72 -0.55
N ALA A 55 3.13 -4.81 -1.20
CA ALA A 55 3.63 -5.19 -2.51
C ALA A 55 2.50 -5.16 -3.54
N SER A 56 2.82 -4.80 -4.78
CA SER A 56 1.85 -4.68 -5.87
C SER A 56 1.27 -6.03 -6.27
N GLY A 57 -0.04 -6.06 -6.47
CA GLY A 57 -0.76 -7.21 -7.00
C GLY A 57 -0.37 -7.59 -8.44
N ALA A 58 0.28 -6.68 -9.19
CA ALA A 58 0.75 -6.97 -10.55
C ALA A 58 1.77 -8.12 -10.60
N CYS A 59 2.62 -8.26 -9.57
CA CYS A 59 3.46 -9.43 -9.39
C CYS A 59 3.94 -9.54 -7.94
N ILE A 60 3.38 -10.51 -7.22
CA ILE A 60 3.74 -10.83 -5.85
C ILE A 60 3.94 -12.34 -5.71
N PHE A 61 4.98 -12.72 -4.97
CA PHE A 61 5.24 -14.09 -4.58
C PHE A 61 4.94 -14.22 -3.09
N LEU A 62 4.11 -15.20 -2.74
CA LEU A 62 3.64 -15.43 -1.38
C LEU A 62 3.94 -16.86 -0.98
N ARG A 63 4.38 -17.06 0.27
CA ARG A 63 4.50 -18.40 0.84
C ARG A 63 3.10 -18.95 1.07
N LYS A 64 2.89 -20.23 0.76
CA LYS A 64 1.61 -20.91 1.04
C LYS A 64 1.19 -20.75 2.50
N THR A 65 2.12 -21.00 3.43
CA THR A 65 1.89 -20.83 4.88
C THR A 65 1.49 -19.41 5.28
N ALA A 66 1.87 -18.39 4.50
CA ALA A 66 1.47 -17.02 4.76
C ALA A 66 0.01 -16.77 4.36
N ILE A 67 -0.43 -17.35 3.23
CA ILE A 67 -1.83 -17.35 2.83
C ILE A 67 -2.69 -18.18 3.78
N ASP A 68 -2.23 -19.37 4.19
CA ASP A 68 -2.96 -20.22 5.13
C ASP A 68 -3.21 -19.50 6.46
N ALA A 69 -2.29 -18.60 6.87
CA ALA A 69 -2.42 -17.83 8.11
C ALA A 69 -3.45 -16.69 8.04
N VAL A 70 -3.60 -16.02 6.89
CA VAL A 70 -4.40 -14.77 6.80
C VAL A 70 -5.52 -14.79 5.77
N GLY A 71 -5.58 -15.80 4.91
CA GLY A 71 -6.45 -15.88 3.75
C GLY A 71 -5.93 -15.11 2.52
N VAL A 72 -6.68 -15.21 1.43
CA VAL A 72 -6.38 -14.56 0.14
C VAL A 72 -6.89 -13.11 0.09
N PHE A 73 -7.11 -12.54 -1.09
CA PHE A 73 -7.72 -11.22 -1.27
C PHE A 73 -9.14 -11.17 -0.69
N ASP A 74 -9.52 -10.02 -0.16
CA ASP A 74 -10.88 -9.79 0.34
C ASP A 74 -11.74 -9.20 -0.79
N GLU A 75 -12.72 -9.97 -1.26
CA GLU A 75 -13.61 -9.61 -2.38
C GLU A 75 -14.44 -8.35 -2.13
N ASP A 76 -14.57 -7.95 -0.86
CA ASP A 76 -15.18 -6.66 -0.52
C ASP A 76 -14.36 -5.48 -1.09
N PHE A 77 -13.08 -5.66 -1.43
CA PHE A 77 -12.28 -4.71 -2.23
C PHE A 77 -12.47 -4.98 -3.73
N MET A 78 -13.56 -4.45 -4.31
CA MET A 78 -13.86 -4.67 -5.73
C MET A 78 -12.76 -4.19 -6.69
N MET A 79 -12.09 -3.09 -6.37
CA MET A 79 -10.94 -2.60 -7.12
C MET A 79 -10.06 -1.72 -6.26
N HIS A 80 -8.74 -1.88 -6.38
CA HIS A 80 -7.71 -1.17 -5.63
C HIS A 80 -7.69 -1.51 -4.13
N MET A 81 -6.47 -1.58 -3.58
CA MET A 81 -6.17 -1.77 -2.16
C MET A 81 -6.44 -3.19 -1.64
N GLU A 82 -6.87 -4.12 -2.48
CA GLU A 82 -6.98 -5.54 -2.11
C GLU A 82 -5.60 -6.12 -1.76
N GLU A 83 -4.56 -5.73 -2.49
CA GLU A 83 -3.18 -6.15 -2.23
C GLU A 83 -2.63 -5.47 -0.98
N ILE A 84 -3.04 -4.23 -0.73
CA ILE A 84 -2.62 -3.46 0.46
C ILE A 84 -3.23 -4.09 1.71
N ASP A 85 -4.51 -4.48 1.67
CA ASP A 85 -5.18 -5.18 2.76
C ASP A 85 -4.53 -6.55 3.05
N LEU A 86 -4.25 -7.34 2.00
CA LEU A 86 -3.55 -8.61 2.15
C LEU A 86 -2.18 -8.42 2.81
N CYS A 87 -1.40 -7.47 2.32
CA CYS A 87 -0.10 -7.12 2.89
C CYS A 87 -0.22 -6.66 4.35
N TRP A 88 -1.22 -5.85 4.68
CA TRP A 88 -1.44 -5.40 6.05
C TRP A 88 -1.76 -6.58 6.97
N ARG A 89 -2.68 -7.48 6.58
CA ARG A 89 -3.00 -8.69 7.35
C ARG A 89 -1.79 -9.61 7.55
N LEU A 90 -0.98 -9.79 6.52
CA LEU A 90 0.30 -10.52 6.60
C LEU A 90 1.22 -9.92 7.66
N ARG A 91 1.40 -8.59 7.64
CA ARG A 91 2.23 -7.88 8.62
C ARG A 91 1.67 -7.98 10.04
N LEU A 92 0.35 -7.91 10.21
CA LEU A 92 -0.31 -8.11 11.50
C LEU A 92 -0.10 -9.52 12.07
N ASN A 93 0.29 -10.47 11.22
CA ASN A 93 0.65 -11.85 11.56
C ASN A 93 2.17 -12.09 11.54
N GLY A 94 3.00 -11.04 11.53
CA GLY A 94 4.46 -11.14 11.65
C GLY A 94 5.20 -11.45 10.35
N TRP A 95 4.53 -11.42 9.21
CA TRP A 95 5.19 -11.62 7.92
C TRP A 95 5.86 -10.33 7.41
N ASP A 96 7.06 -10.51 6.88
CA ASP A 96 7.82 -9.45 6.22
C ASP A 96 7.51 -9.38 4.73
N ILE A 97 7.48 -8.16 4.20
CA ILE A 97 7.19 -7.87 2.79
C ILE A 97 8.35 -7.07 2.21
N GLY A 98 8.85 -7.48 1.04
CA GLY A 98 10.05 -6.90 0.43
C GLY A 98 10.01 -6.75 -1.08
N ALA A 99 10.85 -5.84 -1.58
CA ALA A 99 11.20 -5.70 -2.99
C ALA A 99 12.52 -6.43 -3.28
N PHE A 100 12.59 -7.12 -4.41
CA PHE A 100 13.80 -7.76 -4.94
C PHE A 100 14.07 -7.25 -6.36
N PRO A 101 14.77 -6.11 -6.51
CA PRO A 101 14.93 -5.42 -7.79
C PRO A 101 15.80 -6.16 -8.82
N ALA A 102 16.55 -7.19 -8.40
CA ALA A 102 17.27 -8.08 -9.29
C ALA A 102 16.33 -8.80 -10.29
N SER A 103 15.09 -9.07 -9.88
CA SER A 103 14.02 -9.51 -10.78
C SER A 103 13.24 -8.29 -11.29
N LYS A 104 13.01 -8.25 -12.60
CA LYS A 104 12.29 -7.15 -13.28
C LYS A 104 11.12 -7.70 -14.09
N ILE A 105 10.02 -6.95 -14.12
CA ILE A 105 8.90 -7.20 -15.03
C ILE A 105 8.50 -5.89 -15.74
N TRP A 106 7.94 -6.01 -16.94
CA TRP A 106 7.27 -4.91 -17.61
C TRP A 106 5.77 -5.13 -17.51
N HIS A 107 5.06 -4.13 -17.00
CA HIS A 107 3.62 -4.20 -16.79
C HIS A 107 2.92 -3.16 -17.67
N HIS A 108 1.94 -3.64 -18.44
CA HIS A 108 1.08 -2.78 -19.25
C HIS A 108 -0.04 -2.23 -18.40
N VAL A 109 0.09 -0.97 -17.97
CA VAL A 109 -0.95 -0.32 -17.16
C VAL A 109 -2.17 -0.04 -18.05
N GLY A 110 -3.24 -0.81 -17.83
CA GLY A 110 -4.51 -0.72 -18.57
C GLY A 110 -5.52 0.21 -17.88
N GLY A 111 -6.02 1.20 -18.63
CA GLY A 111 -6.86 2.32 -18.20
C GLY A 111 -8.29 1.97 -17.81
N THR A 112 -8.49 1.13 -16.80
CA THR A 112 -9.85 0.76 -16.32
C THR A 112 -10.65 1.99 -15.88
N LEU A 113 -9.99 3.02 -15.33
CA LEU A 113 -10.60 4.33 -15.05
C LEU A 113 -9.57 5.46 -15.21
N ASN A 114 -9.92 6.50 -15.98
CA ASN A 114 -9.18 7.76 -16.04
C ASN A 114 -8.97 8.35 -14.63
N LYS A 115 -7.86 9.09 -14.42
CA LYS A 115 -7.51 9.67 -13.12
C LYS A 115 -8.63 10.53 -12.53
N ASP A 116 -9.37 11.26 -13.36
CA ASP A 116 -10.49 12.13 -12.97
C ASP A 116 -11.85 11.42 -12.97
N ASN A 117 -11.91 10.09 -13.00
CA ASN A 117 -13.18 9.38 -13.00
C ASN A 117 -13.79 9.31 -11.58
N PRO A 118 -15.04 9.80 -11.38
CA PRO A 118 -15.73 9.72 -10.09
C PRO A 118 -15.82 8.31 -9.49
N ARG A 119 -15.90 7.27 -10.32
CA ARG A 119 -15.92 5.88 -9.86
C ARG A 119 -14.60 5.50 -9.19
N LYS A 120 -13.47 5.96 -9.74
CA LYS A 120 -12.14 5.71 -9.17
C LYS A 120 -12.00 6.42 -7.83
N MET A 121 -12.48 7.66 -7.76
CA MET A 121 -12.49 8.43 -6.52
C MET A 121 -13.34 7.73 -5.46
N TYR A 122 -14.54 7.26 -5.79
CA TYR A 122 -15.39 6.51 -4.86
C TYR A 122 -14.66 5.30 -4.26
N TRP A 123 -14.08 4.44 -5.12
CA TRP A 123 -13.37 3.25 -4.65
C TRP A 123 -12.13 3.59 -3.82
N ASN A 124 -11.38 4.62 -4.19
CA ASN A 124 -10.21 5.06 -3.42
C ASN A 124 -10.61 5.49 -2.00
N TYR A 125 -11.62 6.35 -1.83
CA TYR A 125 -12.04 6.78 -0.49
C TYR A 125 -12.71 5.65 0.30
N ARG A 126 -13.62 4.90 -0.34
CA ARG A 126 -14.34 3.80 0.32
C ARG A 126 -13.36 2.72 0.79
N ASN A 127 -12.47 2.28 -0.09
CA ASN A 127 -11.53 1.19 0.22
C ASN A 127 -10.47 1.65 1.22
N ASN A 128 -10.04 2.91 1.16
CA ASN A 128 -9.07 3.41 2.13
C ASN A 128 -9.65 3.47 3.54
N LEU A 129 -10.88 4.00 3.70
CA LEU A 129 -11.57 3.99 4.98
C LEU A 129 -11.80 2.56 5.47
N PHE A 130 -12.25 1.66 4.58
CA PHE A 130 -12.45 0.25 4.92
C PHE A 130 -11.15 -0.44 5.35
N LEU A 131 -10.04 -0.22 4.63
CA LEU A 131 -8.71 -0.72 4.93
C LEU A 131 -8.26 -0.31 6.34
N LEU A 132 -8.39 0.98 6.68
CA LEU A 132 -8.03 1.51 8.00
C LEU A 132 -8.92 0.92 9.11
N MET A 133 -10.23 0.91 8.88
CA MET A 133 -11.21 0.38 9.85
C MET A 133 -11.07 -1.12 10.07
N LYS A 134 -10.63 -1.88 9.06
CA LYS A 134 -10.42 -3.32 9.17
C LYS A 134 -9.13 -3.65 9.93
N ASN A 135 -8.03 -2.94 9.66
CA ASN A 135 -6.69 -3.38 10.07
C ASN A 135 -6.09 -2.68 11.30
N LEU A 136 -6.34 -1.39 11.55
CA LEU A 136 -5.74 -0.66 12.68
C LEU A 136 -6.17 -1.26 14.04
N SER A 137 -5.38 -1.13 15.11
CA SER A 137 -5.88 -1.40 16.47
C SER A 137 -7.00 -0.42 16.85
N ARG A 138 -7.77 -0.71 17.92
CA ARG A 138 -8.87 0.17 18.35
C ARG A 138 -8.38 1.58 18.71
N LYS A 139 -7.27 1.69 19.45
CA LYS A 139 -6.66 2.96 19.84
C LYS A 139 -6.29 3.80 18.62
N ASN A 140 -5.53 3.22 17.69
CA ASN A 140 -5.09 3.94 16.49
C ASN A 140 -6.24 4.24 15.53
N LEU A 141 -7.28 3.40 15.48
CA LEU A 141 -8.48 3.68 14.70
C LEU A 141 -9.18 4.95 15.19
N LEU A 142 -9.39 5.07 16.50
CA LEU A 142 -10.06 6.21 17.13
C LEU A 142 -9.26 7.50 17.02
N ILE A 143 -7.94 7.43 16.83
CA ILE A 143 -7.07 8.59 16.62
C ILE A 143 -7.01 8.96 15.13
N ARG A 144 -6.70 7.99 14.27
CA ARG A 144 -6.36 8.27 12.86
C ARG A 144 -7.57 8.60 12.01
N ILE A 145 -8.74 7.97 12.25
CA ILE A 145 -9.94 8.25 11.45
C ILE A 145 -10.42 9.70 11.65
N PRO A 146 -10.61 10.22 12.88
CA PRO A 146 -10.97 11.62 13.08
C PRO A 146 -9.94 12.60 12.52
N MET A 147 -8.64 12.32 12.68
CA MET A 147 -7.57 13.17 12.13
C MET A 147 -7.52 13.15 10.60
N ARG A 148 -7.99 12.07 9.97
CA ARG A 148 -8.07 11.93 8.52
C ARG A 148 -9.26 12.68 7.92
N MET A 149 -10.41 12.73 8.62
CA MET A 149 -11.63 13.34 8.09
C MET A 149 -11.45 14.76 7.54
N PRO A 150 -10.76 15.71 8.22
CA PRO A 150 -10.53 17.05 7.68
C PRO A 150 -9.84 17.05 6.31
N LEU A 151 -8.92 16.12 6.05
CA LEU A 151 -8.24 16.03 4.75
C LEU A 151 -9.19 15.55 3.65
N ASP A 152 -10.06 14.60 3.98
CA ASP A 152 -11.06 14.10 3.02
C ASP A 152 -12.14 15.17 2.73
N PHE A 153 -12.55 15.93 3.75
CA PHE A 153 -13.48 17.06 3.58
C PHE A 153 -12.83 18.26 2.88
N LEU A 154 -11.52 18.50 3.07
CA LEU A 154 -10.77 19.47 2.28
C LEU A 154 -10.73 19.04 0.80
N ALA A 155 -10.47 17.77 0.52
CA ALA A 155 -10.52 17.25 -0.85
C ALA A 155 -11.92 17.41 -1.46
N LEU A 156 -12.98 17.13 -0.70
CA LEU A 156 -14.37 17.40 -1.10
C LEU A 156 -14.60 18.88 -1.45
N ALA A 157 -14.13 19.80 -0.61
CA ALA A 157 -14.26 21.23 -0.85
C ALA A 157 -13.49 21.66 -2.12
N VAL A 158 -12.27 21.16 -2.31
CA VAL A 158 -11.45 21.44 -3.49
C VAL A 158 -12.11 20.92 -4.78
N GLU A 159 -12.62 19.69 -4.79
CA GLU A 159 -13.29 19.15 -5.98
C GLU A 159 -14.59 19.91 -6.29
N THR A 160 -15.32 20.34 -5.26
CA THR A 160 -16.53 21.16 -5.41
C THR A 160 -16.20 22.54 -5.98
N ALA A 161 -15.16 23.20 -5.45
CA ALA A 161 -14.69 24.50 -5.95
C ALA A 161 -14.20 24.44 -7.41
N LYS A 162 -13.66 23.29 -7.84
CA LYS A 162 -13.29 23.02 -9.24
C LYS A 162 -14.49 22.67 -10.14
N GLY A 163 -15.72 22.67 -9.63
CA GLY A 163 -16.93 22.29 -10.37
C GLY A 163 -17.06 20.78 -10.65
N ARG A 164 -16.22 19.94 -10.03
CA ARG A 164 -16.18 18.49 -10.27
C ARG A 164 -17.17 17.74 -9.37
N LEU A 165 -18.46 18.08 -9.50
CA LEU A 165 -19.52 17.56 -8.61
C LEU A 165 -19.62 16.03 -8.58
N GLY A 166 -19.27 15.35 -9.67
CA GLY A 166 -19.20 13.88 -9.71
C GLY A 166 -18.18 13.32 -8.70
N ASN A 167 -17.01 13.94 -8.61
CA ASN A 167 -15.95 13.57 -7.66
C ASN A 167 -16.38 13.88 -6.22
N SER A 168 -16.98 15.05 -6.00
CA SER A 168 -17.54 15.41 -4.69
C SER A 168 -18.59 14.40 -4.21
N ALA A 169 -19.53 14.04 -5.09
CA ALA A 169 -20.53 13.02 -4.80
C ALA A 169 -19.90 11.64 -4.54
N ALA A 170 -18.78 11.32 -5.20
CA ALA A 170 -18.06 10.07 -4.97
C ALA A 170 -17.48 9.96 -3.56
N ILE A 171 -16.90 11.05 -3.03
CA ILE A 171 -16.40 11.10 -1.65
C ILE A 171 -17.56 10.91 -0.66
N LEU A 172 -18.67 11.64 -0.83
CA LEU A 172 -19.84 11.51 0.05
C LEU A 172 -20.45 10.10 0.00
N ARG A 173 -20.54 9.49 -1.19
CA ARG A 173 -20.99 8.09 -1.33
C ARG A 173 -20.07 7.10 -0.61
N ALA A 174 -18.77 7.33 -0.60
CA ALA A 174 -17.82 6.49 0.13
C ALA A 174 -18.10 6.51 1.63
N TYR A 175 -18.28 7.70 2.21
CA TYR A 175 -18.67 7.84 3.62
C TYR A 175 -20.02 7.19 3.91
N LYS A 176 -21.05 7.44 3.07
CA LYS A 176 -22.36 6.79 3.19
C LYS A 176 -22.24 5.26 3.18
N TRP A 177 -21.39 4.70 2.32
CA TRP A 177 -21.14 3.26 2.28
C TRP A 177 -20.56 2.76 3.62
N VAL A 178 -19.54 3.44 4.16
CA VAL A 178 -18.94 3.08 5.45
C VAL A 178 -19.99 3.06 6.57
N PHE A 179 -20.82 4.09 6.67
CA PHE A 179 -21.87 4.16 7.70
C PHE A 179 -22.95 3.09 7.52
N SER A 180 -23.37 2.81 6.28
CA SER A 180 -24.38 1.78 5.99
C SER A 180 -23.87 0.35 6.14
N HIS A 181 -22.55 0.13 6.07
CA HIS A 181 -21.93 -1.20 6.11
C HIS A 181 -21.11 -1.43 7.39
N LEU A 182 -21.34 -0.66 8.46
CA LEU A 182 -20.61 -0.82 9.72
C LEU A 182 -20.66 -2.25 10.27
N GLY A 183 -21.78 -2.95 10.15
CA GLY A 183 -21.90 -4.36 10.58
C GLY A 183 -20.91 -5.29 9.87
N LEU A 184 -20.80 -5.17 8.54
CA LEU A 184 -19.83 -5.90 7.72
C LEU A 184 -18.39 -5.55 8.15
N ILE A 185 -18.09 -4.25 8.26
CA ILE A 185 -16.77 -3.76 8.63
C ILE A 185 -16.35 -4.29 10.01
N LEU A 186 -17.25 -4.23 10.99
CA LEU A 186 -16.99 -4.71 12.35
C LEU A 186 -16.84 -6.24 12.42
N ARG A 187 -17.50 -7.00 11.54
CA ARG A 187 -17.31 -8.45 11.40
C ARG A 187 -15.90 -8.76 10.86
N LYS A 188 -15.55 -8.19 9.71
CA LYS A 188 -14.23 -8.36 9.07
C LYS A 188 -13.09 -7.89 9.97
N ARG A 189 -13.29 -6.77 10.67
CA ARG A 189 -12.36 -6.28 11.69
C ARG A 189 -12.16 -7.30 12.80
N ARG A 190 -13.23 -7.91 13.33
CA ARG A 190 -13.11 -8.92 14.39
C ARG A 190 -12.27 -10.12 13.94
N GLU A 191 -12.41 -10.57 12.69
CA GLU A 191 -11.60 -11.66 12.11
C GLU A 191 -10.11 -11.28 12.07
N VAL A 192 -9.78 -10.10 11.55
CA VAL A 192 -8.38 -9.62 11.49
C VAL A 192 -7.78 -9.41 12.87
N GLN A 193 -8.51 -8.78 13.80
CA GLN A 193 -7.99 -8.51 15.13
C GLN A 193 -7.86 -9.78 16.00
N ARG A 194 -8.55 -10.87 15.67
CA ARG A 194 -8.42 -12.17 16.36
C ARG A 194 -7.15 -12.93 15.98
N SER A 195 -6.74 -12.86 14.72
CA SER A 195 -5.52 -13.53 14.23
C SER A 195 -4.25 -12.70 14.45
N ARG A 196 -4.40 -11.40 14.67
CA ARG A 196 -3.30 -10.45 14.90
C ARG A 196 -2.33 -10.93 16.00
N THR A 197 -1.05 -11.02 15.67
CA THR A 197 0.04 -11.37 16.59
C THR A 197 1.02 -10.22 16.85
N VAL A 198 1.00 -9.17 16.01
CA VAL A 198 1.94 -8.05 16.07
C VAL A 198 1.25 -6.75 16.48
N SER A 199 1.89 -5.94 17.32
CA SER A 199 1.33 -4.65 17.79
C SER A 199 1.44 -3.55 16.72
N ASP A 200 0.70 -2.45 16.88
CA ASP A 200 0.68 -1.38 15.87
C ASP A 200 2.03 -0.64 15.85
N GLU A 201 2.73 -0.61 16.97
CA GLU A 201 4.06 0.00 17.11
C GLU A 201 5.06 -0.63 16.13
N THR A 202 5.10 -1.97 16.06
CA THR A 202 5.94 -2.69 15.10
C THR A 202 5.50 -2.43 13.65
N ILE A 203 4.19 -2.36 13.39
CA ILE A 203 3.69 -2.02 12.05
C ILE A 203 4.10 -0.61 11.64
N PHE A 204 4.05 0.34 12.58
CA PHE A 204 4.30 1.75 12.33
C PHE A 204 5.77 2.08 12.09
N GLU A 205 6.70 1.19 12.43
CA GLU A 205 8.08 1.31 11.94
C GLU A 205 8.11 1.40 10.41
N ARG A 206 7.17 0.74 9.72
CA ARG A 206 7.03 0.70 8.25
C ARG A 206 5.97 1.67 7.72
N VAL A 207 5.45 2.60 8.54
CA VAL A 207 4.49 3.64 8.14
C VAL A 207 5.14 5.02 8.15
N TYR A 208 5.05 5.77 7.04
CA TYR A 208 5.65 7.09 6.93
C TYR A 208 4.94 8.01 7.91
N SER A 209 5.70 8.61 8.83
CA SER A 209 5.18 9.43 9.93
C SER A 209 4.60 10.77 9.44
N GLY A 210 5.00 11.22 8.25
CA GLY A 210 4.47 12.42 7.63
C GLY A 210 3.15 12.21 6.86
N SER A 211 2.75 13.25 6.12
CA SER A 211 1.62 13.23 5.18
C SER A 211 2.15 13.33 3.77
N ILE A 212 1.94 12.30 2.95
CA ILE A 212 2.39 12.32 1.56
C ILE A 212 1.65 13.38 0.74
N VAL A 213 0.39 13.66 1.11
CA VAL A 213 -0.41 14.74 0.53
C VAL A 213 0.24 16.09 0.80
N PHE A 214 0.67 16.35 2.04
CA PHE A 214 1.32 17.62 2.39
C PHE A 214 2.69 17.78 1.71
N GLU A 215 3.52 16.73 1.75
CA GLU A 215 4.84 16.73 1.09
C GLU A 215 4.71 17.04 -0.41
N TYR A 216 3.72 16.45 -1.08
CA TYR A 216 3.55 16.61 -2.52
C TYR A 216 2.88 17.93 -2.93
N PHE A 217 1.76 18.30 -2.30
CA PHE A 217 0.95 19.44 -2.72
C PHE A 217 1.38 20.76 -2.08
N VAL A 218 2.02 20.74 -0.92
CA VAL A 218 2.44 21.95 -0.20
C VAL A 218 3.95 22.14 -0.29
N LEU A 219 4.75 21.09 -0.03
CA LEU A 219 6.22 21.19 -0.06
C LEU A 219 6.83 20.92 -1.44
N GLY A 220 6.01 20.59 -2.44
CA GLY A 220 6.44 20.42 -3.82
C GLY A 220 7.38 19.23 -4.06
N LYS A 221 7.38 18.23 -3.18
CA LYS A 221 8.20 17.02 -3.32
C LYS A 221 7.69 16.16 -4.48
N ARG A 222 8.60 15.65 -5.32
CA ARG A 222 8.23 14.92 -6.56
C ARG A 222 8.83 13.53 -6.65
N LYS A 223 9.96 13.27 -5.99
CA LYS A 223 10.63 11.96 -5.94
C LYS A 223 10.55 11.36 -4.55
N PHE A 224 10.62 10.04 -4.47
CA PHE A 224 10.65 9.33 -3.18
C PHE A 224 11.88 9.73 -2.34
N SER A 225 13.01 10.04 -2.98
CA SER A 225 14.21 10.53 -2.30
C SER A 225 14.05 11.92 -1.66
N ASP A 226 13.05 12.70 -2.07
CA ASP A 226 12.84 14.05 -1.55
C ASP A 226 12.10 14.04 -0.20
N LEU A 227 11.46 12.91 0.13
CA LEU A 227 10.77 12.69 1.40
C LEU A 227 11.77 12.73 2.54
N ARG A 228 11.38 13.33 3.67
CA ARG A 228 12.31 13.70 4.75
C ARG A 228 13.09 12.48 5.27
N ALA A 229 14.42 12.56 5.18
CA ALA A 229 15.34 11.57 5.75
C ALA A 229 15.22 11.41 7.29
N ALA A 230 14.63 12.39 7.98
CA ALA A 230 14.38 12.35 9.42
C ALA A 230 13.24 11.40 9.83
N ASP A 231 12.50 10.82 8.88
CA ASP A 231 11.52 9.80 9.18
C ASP A 231 12.23 8.48 9.58
N PRO A 232 11.90 7.88 10.74
CA PRO A 232 12.41 6.57 11.15
C PRO A 232 12.30 5.49 10.06
N LEU A 233 11.34 5.62 9.14
CA LEU A 233 11.15 4.72 8.00
C LEU A 233 12.24 4.85 6.94
N LEU A 234 12.77 6.05 6.71
CA LEU A 234 13.88 6.26 5.77
C LEU A 234 15.23 6.01 6.44
N ALA A 235 15.35 6.29 7.74
CA ALA A 235 16.59 6.13 8.50
C ALA A 235 16.87 4.70 9.01
N LYS A 236 15.84 3.90 9.36
CA LYS A 236 16.01 2.50 9.87
C LYS A 236 15.60 1.40 8.90
N ASN A 237 14.79 1.68 7.86
CA ASN A 237 14.07 0.65 7.11
C ASN A 237 14.50 0.43 5.65
N LEU A 238 15.55 1.12 5.19
CA LEU A 238 16.37 0.69 4.05
C LEU A 238 17.44 -0.34 4.43
N LYS A 239 17.37 -0.93 5.64
CA LYS A 239 18.16 -2.12 5.94
C LYS A 239 17.83 -3.21 4.91
N PRO A 240 18.84 -3.95 4.40
CA PRO A 240 18.63 -5.01 3.43
C PRO A 240 17.52 -5.93 3.90
N PHE A 241 16.55 -6.20 3.02
CA PHE A 241 15.58 -7.24 3.29
C PHE A 241 16.31 -8.58 3.19
N GLU A 242 16.67 -9.15 4.33
CA GLU A 242 17.23 -10.49 4.38
C GLU A 242 16.09 -11.51 4.40
N ILE A 243 16.08 -12.41 3.42
CA ILE A 243 15.23 -13.59 3.49
C ILE A 243 15.76 -14.42 4.65
N LYS A 244 15.01 -14.46 5.76
CA LYS A 244 15.22 -15.48 6.79
C LYS A 244 14.88 -16.83 6.16
N TYR A 245 15.87 -17.50 5.59
CA TYR A 245 15.74 -18.90 5.22
C TYR A 245 15.58 -19.68 6.53
N SER A 246 14.43 -20.34 6.73
CA SER A 246 14.38 -21.41 7.71
C SER A 246 15.38 -22.46 7.26
N ARG A 247 16.49 -22.63 8.00
CA ARG A 247 17.33 -23.81 7.87
C ARG A 247 16.44 -25.03 8.11
N ASN A 248 15.98 -25.66 7.03
CA ASN A 248 15.43 -27.02 6.97
C ASN A 248 15.27 -27.44 5.49
N ILE A 249 16.30 -27.20 4.69
CA ILE A 249 16.54 -27.96 3.46
C ILE A 249 17.98 -28.49 3.55
N THR A 250 18.22 -29.34 4.55
CA THR A 250 19.33 -30.30 4.54
C THR A 250 18.70 -31.65 4.24
N GLY A 251 18.86 -32.16 3.02
CA GLY A 251 18.39 -33.52 2.71
C GLY A 251 18.19 -33.90 1.24
N ALA A 252 18.34 -32.99 0.28
CA ALA A 252 18.37 -33.38 -1.14
C ALA A 252 19.83 -33.38 -1.62
N THR A 253 20.54 -34.48 -1.34
CA THR A 253 21.72 -34.88 -2.11
C THR A 253 21.34 -34.92 -3.58
N LEU A 254 21.87 -33.97 -4.35
CA LEU A 254 21.99 -34.12 -5.79
C LEU A 254 22.98 -35.26 -6.03
N SER A 255 22.47 -36.49 -6.20
CA SER A 255 23.23 -37.56 -6.82
C SER A 255 23.39 -37.19 -8.29
N ASN A 256 24.59 -36.74 -8.64
CA ASN A 256 25.09 -36.79 -10.01
C ASN A 256 25.01 -38.24 -10.48
N GLU A 257 24.10 -38.53 -11.40
CA GLU A 257 24.27 -39.63 -12.33
C GLU A 257 24.51 -39.08 -13.73
N ARG A 258 25.46 -39.75 -14.38
CA ARG A 258 26.19 -39.39 -15.59
C ARG A 258 25.35 -39.54 -16.85
#